data_AF-A0A7K3H6R8-F1
#
_entry.id   AF-A0A7K3H6R8-F1
#
_cell.length_a   1.000
_cell.length_b   1.000
_cell.length_c   1.000
_cell.angle_alpha   90.00
_cell.angle_beta   90.00
_cell.angle_gamma   90.00
#
_symmetry.space_group_name_H-M   'P 1'
#
loop_
_entity.id
_entity.type
_entity.pdbx_description
1 polymer ?
#
loop_
_entity_poly.entity_id
_entity_poly.type
_entity_poly.pdbx_seq_one_letter_code
_entity_poly.pdbx_strand_id
1 'polypeptide(L)'
;MENEATYWHRVRTAAAQALGLASSAEEIAVFLRPTSPAIAADSLHPWIWDPAAPLWAAEARQDAVLAAARTVNRRLQQKLGRHDIGETDLCMQTFDLKEAQPGKPRLRFPGDRTTATWKARQEGAKYFAAGAFLAIRNVAAHEEVVDWSRQDALEHLAALSVIARWVEECTTEQAPPSDQAQ
;
A
#
# COMPACT_ATOMS: atom_id res chain seq x y z
N MET A 1 -53.34 -25.03 0.94
CA MET A 1 -53.00 -24.88 2.37
C MET A 1 -51.86 -25.83 2.66
N GLU A 2 -50.70 -25.33 3.07
CA GLU A 2 -49.56 -26.19 3.39
C GLU A 2 -49.93 -27.08 4.58
N ASN A 3 -49.70 -28.40 4.47
CA ASN A 3 -50.02 -29.36 5.53
C ASN A 3 -49.14 -29.04 6.74
N GLU A 4 -49.73 -28.97 7.93
CA GLU A 4 -49.07 -28.67 9.20
C GLU A 4 -47.85 -29.58 9.45
N ALA A 5 -47.93 -30.86 9.05
CA ALA A 5 -46.81 -31.80 9.13
C ALA A 5 -45.61 -31.38 8.26
N THR A 6 -45.88 -30.86 7.06
CA THR A 6 -44.86 -30.36 6.12
C THR A 6 -44.22 -29.07 6.65
N TYR A 7 -45.02 -28.17 7.24
CA TYR A 7 -44.52 -26.97 7.89
C TYR A 7 -43.54 -27.31 9.03
N TRP A 8 -43.95 -28.16 9.99
CA TRP A 8 -43.10 -28.53 11.12
C TRP A 8 -41.87 -29.33 10.71
N HIS A 9 -41.95 -30.14 9.65
CA HIS A 9 -40.77 -30.80 9.07
C HIS A 9 -39.75 -29.76 8.59
N ARG A 10 -40.17 -28.77 7.79
CA ARG A 10 -39.28 -27.71 7.28
C ARG A 10 -38.66 -26.89 8.41
N VAL A 11 -39.44 -26.53 9.42
CA VAL A 11 -38.96 -25.79 10.60
C VAL A 11 -37.88 -26.58 11.34
N ARG A 12 -38.10 -27.88 11.58
CA ARG A 12 -37.10 -28.75 12.24
C ARG A 12 -35.83 -28.90 11.42
N THR A 13 -35.95 -29.11 10.11
CA THR A 13 -34.79 -29.22 9.22
C THR A 13 -33.98 -27.92 9.22
N ALA A 14 -34.64 -26.77 9.09
CA ALA A 14 -33.98 -25.47 9.10
C ALA A 14 -33.29 -25.19 10.45
N ALA A 15 -33.94 -25.51 11.57
CA ALA A 15 -33.36 -25.35 12.91
C ALA A 15 -32.13 -26.25 13.12
N ALA A 16 -32.20 -27.51 12.66
CA ALA A 16 -31.06 -28.44 12.73
C ALA A 16 -29.89 -27.98 11.85
N GLN A 17 -30.17 -27.47 10.64
CA GLN A 17 -29.15 -26.90 9.76
C GLN A 17 -28.50 -25.65 10.36
N ALA A 18 -29.31 -24.73 10.89
CA ALA A 18 -28.81 -23.52 11.54
C ALA A 18 -27.94 -23.86 12.76
N LEU A 19 -28.34 -24.85 13.56
CA LEU A 19 -27.56 -25.30 14.71
C LEU A 19 -26.24 -25.94 14.26
N GLY A 20 -26.26 -26.82 13.25
CA GLY A 20 -25.05 -27.41 12.69
C GLY A 20 -24.08 -26.36 12.15
N LEU A 21 -24.57 -25.39 11.39
CA LEU A 21 -23.77 -24.27 10.88
C LEU A 21 -23.19 -23.42 12.01
N ALA A 22 -23.98 -23.10 13.04
CA ALA A 22 -23.50 -22.33 14.19
C ALA A 22 -22.44 -23.09 14.99
N SER A 23 -22.64 -24.39 15.22
CA SER A 23 -21.69 -25.24 15.95
C SER A 23 -20.38 -25.45 15.17
N SER A 24 -20.44 -25.54 13.84
CA SER A 24 -19.26 -25.72 13.00
C SER A 24 -18.63 -24.39 12.54
N ALA A 25 -19.23 -23.24 12.83
CA ALA A 25 -18.75 -21.95 12.33
C ALA A 25 -17.32 -21.63 12.78
N GLU A 26 -17.01 -21.88 14.06
CA GLU A 26 -15.65 -21.66 14.61
C GLU A 26 -14.65 -22.66 14.02
N GLU A 27 -15.03 -23.94 13.90
CA GLU A 27 -14.19 -24.99 13.30
C GLU A 27 -13.88 -24.68 11.82
N ILE A 28 -14.90 -24.33 11.04
CA ILE A 28 -14.76 -23.91 9.64
C ILE A 28 -13.88 -22.66 9.54
N ALA A 29 -14.08 -21.68 10.42
CA ALA A 29 -13.25 -20.48 10.45
C ALA A 29 -11.79 -20.77 10.80
N VAL A 30 -11.52 -21.80 11.61
CA VAL A 30 -10.15 -22.27 11.90
C VAL A 30 -9.55 -23.00 10.70
N PHE A 31 -10.31 -23.91 10.06
CA PHE A 31 -9.82 -24.69 8.91
C PHE A 31 -9.67 -23.88 7.61
N LEU A 32 -10.50 -22.85 7.40
CA LEU A 32 -10.45 -21.99 6.22
C LEU A 32 -9.47 -20.82 6.37
N ARG A 33 -8.90 -20.60 7.56
CA ARG A 33 -7.78 -19.65 7.70
C ARG A 33 -6.55 -20.25 7.02
N PRO A 34 -5.79 -19.47 6.25
CA PRO A 34 -4.47 -19.91 5.85
C PRO A 34 -3.66 -20.25 7.12
N THR A 35 -2.95 -21.37 7.10
CA THR A 35 -2.05 -21.76 8.20
C THR A 35 -0.92 -20.74 8.40
N SER A 36 -0.69 -19.88 7.41
CA SER A 36 0.25 -18.76 7.45
C SER A 36 -0.42 -17.44 7.85
N PRO A 37 0.33 -16.47 8.40
CA PRO A 37 -0.15 -15.11 8.58
C PRO A 37 -0.72 -14.53 7.28
N ALA A 38 -1.81 -13.79 7.38
CA ALA A 38 -2.44 -13.06 6.29
C ALA A 38 -2.41 -11.56 6.57
N ILE A 39 -2.28 -10.75 5.51
CA ILE A 39 -2.39 -9.30 5.59
C ILE A 39 -3.76 -8.92 5.08
N ALA A 40 -4.57 -8.28 5.93
CA ALA A 40 -5.85 -7.73 5.50
C ALA A 40 -5.61 -6.44 4.69
N ALA A 41 -6.32 -6.25 3.59
CA ALA A 41 -6.05 -5.13 2.68
C ALA A 41 -6.29 -3.76 3.35
N ASP A 42 -7.23 -3.69 4.29
CA ASP A 42 -7.52 -2.53 5.14
C ASP A 42 -6.48 -2.27 6.23
N SER A 43 -5.56 -3.20 6.47
CA SER A 43 -4.38 -3.00 7.32
C SER A 43 -3.17 -2.41 6.59
N LEU A 44 -3.27 -2.20 5.27
CA LEU A 44 -2.27 -1.45 4.51
C LEU A 44 -2.27 0.02 4.95
N HIS A 45 -1.21 0.74 4.57
CA HIS A 45 -1.11 2.16 4.90
C HIS A 45 -2.35 2.93 4.38
N PRO A 46 -2.93 3.89 5.13
CA PRO A 46 -4.16 4.58 4.73
C PRO A 46 -4.08 5.25 3.35
N TRP A 47 -2.91 5.81 3.01
CA TRP A 47 -2.66 6.39 1.66
C TRP A 47 -2.78 5.39 0.51
N ILE A 48 -2.79 4.09 0.81
CA ILE A 48 -2.94 3.01 -0.16
C ILE A 48 -4.37 2.51 -0.16
N TRP A 49 -4.88 2.10 0.99
CA TRP A 49 -6.19 1.45 1.03
C TRP A 49 -7.34 2.42 0.80
N ASP A 50 -7.31 3.63 1.35
CA ASP A 50 -8.40 4.61 1.20
C ASP A 50 -8.72 4.92 -0.28
N PRO A 51 -7.74 5.22 -1.16
CA PRO A 51 -8.03 5.43 -2.58
C PRO A 51 -8.28 4.12 -3.36
N ALA A 52 -7.77 2.98 -2.90
CA ALA A 52 -7.90 1.70 -3.60
C ALA A 52 -9.23 0.99 -3.31
N ALA A 53 -9.76 1.10 -2.10
CA ALA A 53 -10.94 0.37 -1.62
C ALA A 53 -12.18 0.47 -2.53
N PRO A 54 -12.63 1.66 -3.01
CA PRO A 54 -13.80 1.73 -3.87
C PRO A 54 -13.57 1.06 -5.23
N LEU A 55 -12.36 1.17 -5.78
CA LEU A 55 -11.98 0.56 -7.07
C LEU A 55 -11.83 -0.95 -6.93
N TRP A 56 -11.30 -1.40 -5.80
CA TRP A 56 -11.21 -2.80 -5.43
C TRP A 56 -12.58 -3.47 -5.35
N ALA A 57 -13.55 -2.80 -4.72
CA ALA A 57 -14.93 -3.27 -4.62
C ALA A 57 -15.62 -3.37 -5.99
N ALA A 58 -15.21 -2.54 -6.96
CA ALA A 58 -15.67 -2.58 -8.34
C ALA A 58 -14.87 -3.58 -9.22
N GLU A 59 -13.98 -4.38 -8.62
CA GLU A 59 -13.04 -5.28 -9.31
C GLU A 59 -12.06 -4.59 -10.28
N ALA A 60 -11.96 -3.26 -10.22
CA ALA A 60 -11.04 -2.45 -11.02
C ALA A 60 -9.64 -2.44 -10.37
N ARG A 61 -8.95 -3.60 -10.41
CA ARG A 61 -7.68 -3.83 -9.72
C ARG A 61 -6.54 -2.94 -10.22
N GLN A 62 -6.42 -2.78 -11.54
CA GLN A 62 -5.44 -1.87 -12.15
C GLN A 62 -5.64 -0.44 -11.65
N ASP A 63 -6.87 0.05 -11.69
CA ASP A 63 -7.20 1.39 -11.23
C ASP A 63 -6.96 1.56 -9.73
N ALA A 64 -7.25 0.54 -8.92
CA ALA A 64 -6.99 0.57 -7.48
C ALA A 64 -5.49 0.77 -7.17
N VAL A 65 -4.62 0.01 -7.86
CA VAL A 65 -3.15 0.15 -7.75
C VAL A 65 -2.70 1.52 -8.25
N LEU A 66 -3.23 1.99 -9.39
CA LEU A 66 -2.90 3.29 -9.95
C LEU A 66 -3.29 4.45 -9.01
N ALA A 67 -4.48 4.37 -8.40
CA ALA A 67 -4.98 5.37 -7.46
C ALA A 67 -4.11 5.44 -6.20
N ALA A 68 -3.71 4.30 -5.66
CA ALA A 68 -2.77 4.21 -4.54
C ALA A 68 -1.40 4.83 -4.91
N ALA A 69 -0.83 4.44 -6.05
CA ALA A 69 0.46 4.96 -6.49
C ALA A 69 0.46 6.48 -6.72
N ARG A 70 -0.59 7.01 -7.36
CA ARG A 70 -0.80 8.45 -7.54
C ARG A 70 -0.89 9.18 -6.19
N THR A 71 -1.54 8.56 -5.21
CA THR A 71 -1.67 9.13 -3.86
C THR A 71 -0.31 9.20 -3.16
N VAL A 72 0.49 8.13 -3.21
CA VAL A 72 1.85 8.14 -2.64
C VAL A 72 2.72 9.21 -3.29
N ASN A 73 2.71 9.31 -4.62
CA ASN A 73 3.49 10.33 -5.32
C ASN A 73 3.07 11.75 -4.89
N ARG A 74 1.76 12.02 -4.85
CA ARG A 74 1.24 13.33 -4.42
C ARG A 74 1.66 13.66 -2.99
N ARG A 75 1.57 12.70 -2.07
CA ARG A 75 1.99 12.88 -0.67
C ARG A 75 3.49 13.13 -0.55
N LEU A 76 4.30 12.44 -1.36
CA LEU A 76 5.74 12.69 -1.44
C LEU A 76 6.04 14.09 -1.95
N GLN A 77 5.42 14.50 -3.05
CA GLN A 77 5.54 15.85 -3.62
C GLN A 77 5.15 16.93 -2.61
N GLN A 78 4.03 16.75 -1.90
CA GLN A 78 3.58 17.65 -0.84
C GLN A 78 4.59 17.75 0.31
N LYS A 79 5.13 16.60 0.76
CA LYS A 79 6.11 16.56 1.87
C LYS A 79 7.43 17.26 1.50
N LEU A 80 7.80 17.24 0.23
CA LEU A 80 9.01 17.89 -0.28
C LEU A 80 8.76 19.31 -0.81
N GLY A 81 7.51 19.71 -1.02
CA GLY A 81 7.20 20.95 -1.73
C GLY A 81 7.71 20.98 -3.17
N ARG A 82 7.82 19.82 -3.83
CA ARG A 82 8.38 19.68 -5.18
C ARG A 82 7.38 19.10 -6.16
N HIS A 83 7.20 19.80 -7.28
CA HIS A 83 6.33 19.40 -8.40
C HIS A 83 7.01 19.60 -9.76
N ASP A 84 8.31 19.90 -9.75
CA ASP A 84 9.10 20.35 -10.90
C ASP A 84 9.73 19.20 -11.70
N ILE A 85 9.70 17.97 -11.18
CA ILE A 85 10.33 16.79 -11.79
C ILE A 85 9.40 15.57 -11.81
N GLY A 86 9.70 14.63 -12.72
CA GLY A 86 8.95 13.38 -12.86
C GLY A 86 9.10 12.46 -11.65
N GLU A 87 8.17 11.51 -11.49
CA GLU A 87 8.04 10.68 -10.28
C GLU A 87 9.28 9.85 -9.97
N THR A 88 9.88 9.25 -11.00
CA THR A 88 11.10 8.43 -10.84
C THR A 88 12.28 9.27 -10.37
N ASP A 89 12.50 10.42 -10.99
CA ASP A 89 13.58 11.34 -10.60
C ASP A 89 13.32 11.91 -9.20
N LEU A 90 12.05 12.18 -8.87
CA LEU A 90 11.67 12.59 -7.52
C LEU A 90 12.05 11.53 -6.50
N CYS A 91 11.72 10.25 -6.73
CA CYS A 91 12.10 9.16 -5.82
C CYS A 91 13.63 9.01 -5.69
N MET A 92 14.34 9.05 -6.82
CA MET A 92 15.79 8.94 -6.86
C MET A 92 16.48 10.06 -6.08
N GLN A 93 15.94 11.27 -6.17
CA GLN A 93 16.46 12.43 -5.45
C GLN A 93 16.04 12.43 -3.98
N THR A 94 14.80 12.06 -3.68
CA THR A 94 14.22 12.08 -2.32
C THR A 94 15.11 11.40 -1.30
N PHE A 95 15.55 10.18 -1.60
CA PHE A 95 16.31 9.35 -0.68
C PHE A 95 17.82 9.36 -0.95
N ASP A 96 18.34 10.25 -1.81
CA ASP A 96 19.77 10.29 -2.13
C ASP A 96 20.63 10.63 -0.90
N LEU A 97 21.77 9.96 -0.73
CA LEU A 97 22.71 10.20 0.37
C LEU A 97 23.37 11.58 0.33
N LYS A 98 23.38 12.25 -0.83
CA LYS A 98 23.87 13.62 -0.98
C LYS A 98 23.11 14.59 -0.09
N GLU A 99 23.79 15.64 0.36
CA GLU A 99 23.19 16.70 1.14
C GLU A 99 22.03 17.41 0.39
N ALA A 100 21.08 17.94 1.16
CA ALA A 100 20.00 18.73 0.62
C ALA A 100 20.54 20.01 -0.05
N GLN A 101 20.01 20.34 -1.22
CA GLN A 101 20.37 21.55 -1.96
C GLN A 101 19.18 22.52 -1.98
N PRO A 102 19.38 23.83 -2.21
CA PRO A 102 18.28 24.77 -2.38
C PRO A 102 17.28 24.29 -3.43
N GLY A 103 16.00 24.21 -3.06
CA GLY A 103 14.92 23.69 -3.92
C GLY A 103 14.92 22.17 -4.11
N LYS A 104 15.86 21.43 -3.50
CA LYS A 104 15.98 19.98 -3.58
C LYS A 104 16.09 19.36 -2.18
N PRO A 105 15.03 19.45 -1.35
CA PRO A 105 14.99 18.76 -0.07
C PRO A 105 15.14 17.24 -0.23
N ARG A 106 15.52 16.62 0.88
CA ARG A 106 15.78 15.18 0.97
C ARG A 106 15.04 14.60 2.16
N LEU A 107 14.57 13.37 2.04
CA LEU A 107 14.03 12.63 3.17
C LEU A 107 15.14 11.85 3.86
N ARG A 108 15.13 11.84 5.19
CA ARG A 108 16.08 11.12 6.03
C ARG A 108 15.36 10.18 6.98
N PHE A 109 15.76 8.92 6.98
CA PHE A 109 15.33 8.00 8.03
C PHE A 109 15.90 8.43 9.39
N PRO A 110 15.16 8.20 10.49
CA PRO A 110 15.71 8.38 11.83
C PRO A 110 16.89 7.43 12.08
N GLY A 111 17.80 7.82 12.98
CA GLY A 111 18.94 7.01 13.40
C GLY A 111 20.31 7.59 13.04
N ASP A 112 21.36 6.81 13.28
CA ASP A 112 22.75 7.23 13.07
C ASP A 112 23.19 7.05 11.61
N ARG A 113 23.41 8.19 10.94
CA ARG A 113 23.80 8.33 9.54
C ARG A 113 25.20 7.82 9.22
N THR A 114 26.04 7.64 10.24
CA THR A 114 27.40 7.13 10.05
C THR A 114 27.42 5.62 9.82
N THR A 115 26.38 4.92 10.28
CA THR A 115 26.28 3.47 10.19
C THR A 115 26.05 2.99 8.76
N ALA A 116 26.65 1.85 8.40
CA ALA A 116 26.45 1.21 7.11
C ALA A 116 24.99 0.80 6.89
N THR A 117 24.31 0.33 7.94
CA THR A 117 22.89 -0.07 7.89
C THR A 117 21.98 1.09 7.55
N TRP A 118 22.20 2.28 8.13
CA TRP A 118 21.41 3.46 7.79
C TRP A 118 21.61 3.85 6.32
N LYS A 119 22.86 3.87 5.84
CA LYS A 119 23.17 4.20 4.43
C LYS A 119 22.52 3.19 3.47
N ALA A 120 22.61 1.91 3.78
CA ALA A 120 21.98 0.85 3.00
C ALA A 120 20.45 0.95 2.98
N ARG A 121 19.82 1.29 4.12
CA ARG A 121 18.38 1.53 4.19
C ARG A 121 17.96 2.72 3.33
N GLN A 122 18.74 3.81 3.40
CA GLN A 122 18.51 5.03 2.64
C GLN A 122 18.62 4.78 1.12
N GLU A 123 19.68 4.10 0.66
CA GLU A 123 19.83 3.71 -0.75
C GLU A 123 18.80 2.66 -1.18
N GLY A 124 18.48 1.70 -0.33
CA GLY A 124 17.45 0.71 -0.59
C GLY A 124 16.09 1.35 -0.84
N ALA A 125 15.69 2.31 0.00
CA ALA A 125 14.46 3.07 -0.20
C ALA A 125 14.46 3.87 -1.52
N LYS A 126 15.61 4.46 -1.88
CA LYS A 126 15.81 5.16 -3.16
C LYS A 126 15.49 4.26 -4.35
N TYR A 127 16.15 3.10 -4.44
CA TYR A 127 15.99 2.19 -5.58
C TYR A 127 14.63 1.49 -5.57
N PHE A 128 14.15 1.07 -4.39
CA PHE A 128 12.85 0.42 -4.27
C PHE A 128 11.71 1.35 -4.67
N ALA A 129 11.71 2.60 -4.19
CA ALA A 129 10.69 3.56 -4.57
C ALA A 129 10.72 3.86 -6.08
N ALA A 130 11.90 4.18 -6.63
CA ALA A 130 12.04 4.45 -8.05
C ALA A 130 11.61 3.25 -8.92
N GLY A 131 12.03 2.04 -8.53
CA GLY A 131 11.66 0.80 -9.21
C GLY A 131 10.16 0.51 -9.14
N ALA A 132 9.52 0.68 -7.98
CA ALA A 132 8.07 0.51 -7.83
C ALA A 132 7.29 1.50 -8.71
N PHE A 133 7.69 2.77 -8.78
CA PHE A 133 7.02 3.73 -9.66
C PHE A 133 7.22 3.39 -11.15
N LEU A 134 8.41 2.92 -11.54
CA LEU A 134 8.69 2.50 -12.91
C LEU A 134 7.96 1.21 -13.31
N ALA A 135 7.95 0.20 -12.45
CA ALA A 135 7.45 -1.14 -12.79
C ALA A 135 5.97 -1.33 -12.49
N ILE A 136 5.42 -0.60 -11.51
CA ILE A 136 4.04 -0.79 -11.04
C ILE A 136 3.17 0.35 -11.55
N ARG A 137 3.48 1.60 -11.14
CA ARG A 137 2.64 2.76 -11.47
C ARG A 137 2.61 2.99 -12.98
N ASN A 138 3.75 2.94 -13.66
CA ASN A 138 3.78 3.23 -15.09
C ASN A 138 3.04 2.16 -15.90
N VAL A 139 3.19 0.88 -15.55
CA VAL A 139 2.39 -0.20 -16.16
C VAL A 139 0.90 0.05 -15.91
N ALA A 140 0.49 0.35 -14.67
CA ALA A 140 -0.90 0.67 -14.36
C ALA A 140 -1.44 1.90 -15.13
N ALA A 141 -0.58 2.89 -15.41
CA ALA A 141 -0.95 4.18 -15.98
C ALA A 141 -0.95 4.23 -17.51
N HIS A 142 -0.10 3.43 -18.15
CA HIS A 142 0.17 3.54 -19.59
C HIS A 142 -0.36 2.36 -20.41
N GLU A 143 -0.54 1.19 -19.80
CA GLU A 143 -1.21 0.07 -20.46
C GLU A 143 -2.73 0.27 -20.43
N GLU A 144 -3.39 0.03 -21.57
CA GLU A 144 -4.84 0.18 -21.68
C GLU A 144 -5.60 -0.81 -20.80
N VAL A 145 -5.12 -2.05 -20.72
CA VAL A 145 -5.67 -3.12 -19.88
C VAL A 145 -4.54 -3.98 -19.34
N VAL A 146 -4.48 -4.09 -18.02
CA VAL A 146 -3.56 -4.98 -17.30
C VAL A 146 -4.36 -6.03 -16.55
N ASP A 147 -4.21 -7.29 -16.93
CA ASP A 147 -4.88 -8.41 -16.26
C ASP A 147 -4.09 -8.85 -15.02
N TRP A 148 -4.16 -8.05 -13.96
CA TRP A 148 -3.60 -8.42 -12.67
C TRP A 148 -4.56 -9.31 -11.90
N SER A 149 -4.02 -10.44 -11.43
CA SER A 149 -4.73 -11.26 -10.46
C SER A 149 -4.96 -10.48 -9.16
N ARG A 150 -5.88 -10.98 -8.33
CA ARG A 150 -6.08 -10.43 -6.97
C ARG A 150 -4.78 -10.42 -6.17
N GLN A 151 -3.97 -11.46 -6.32
CA GLN A 151 -2.71 -11.60 -5.60
C GLN A 151 -1.70 -10.54 -6.07
N ASP A 152 -1.47 -10.43 -7.37
CA ASP A 152 -0.52 -9.46 -7.93
C ASP A 152 -0.89 -8.04 -7.50
N ALA A 153 -2.17 -7.66 -7.62
CA ALA A 153 -2.62 -6.34 -7.23
C ALA A 153 -2.43 -6.07 -5.72
N LEU A 154 -2.66 -7.05 -4.84
CA LEU A 154 -2.37 -6.91 -3.41
C LEU A 154 -0.87 -6.76 -3.13
N GLU A 155 -0.02 -7.49 -3.84
CA GLU A 155 1.44 -7.36 -3.70
C GLU A 155 1.94 -5.98 -4.14
N HIS A 156 1.40 -5.44 -5.22
CA HIS A 156 1.66 -4.08 -5.67
C HIS A 156 1.22 -3.04 -4.63
N LEU A 157 0.00 -3.17 -4.09
CA LEU A 157 -0.49 -2.30 -3.02
C LEU A 157 0.39 -2.41 -1.76
N ALA A 158 0.84 -3.62 -1.40
CA ALA A 158 1.73 -3.84 -0.27
C ALA A 158 3.11 -3.19 -0.47
N ALA A 159 3.68 -3.28 -1.67
CA ALA A 159 4.93 -2.61 -2.02
C ALA A 159 4.80 -1.08 -1.90
N LEU A 160 3.72 -0.50 -2.42
CA LEU A 160 3.42 0.93 -2.28
C LEU A 160 3.18 1.32 -0.81
N SER A 161 2.57 0.43 -0.01
CA SER A 161 2.38 0.64 1.43
C SER A 161 3.68 0.70 2.20
N VAL A 162 4.72 -0.02 1.78
CA VAL A 162 6.05 0.09 2.39
C VAL A 162 6.65 1.47 2.11
N ILE A 163 6.52 1.96 0.87
CA ILE A 163 7.02 3.29 0.48
C ILE A 163 6.28 4.38 1.26
N ALA A 164 4.95 4.29 1.37
CA ALA A 164 4.16 5.26 2.12
C ALA A 164 4.62 5.37 3.58
N ARG A 165 4.86 4.24 4.25
CA ARG A 165 5.41 4.20 5.62
C ARG A 165 6.78 4.87 5.71
N TRP A 166 7.69 4.59 4.77
CA TRP A 166 9.00 5.24 4.77
C TRP A 166 8.91 6.75 4.55
N VAL A 167 8.04 7.18 3.62
CA VAL A 167 7.80 8.61 3.38
C VAL A 167 7.26 9.26 4.64
N GLU A 168 6.34 8.64 5.38
CA GLU A 168 5.82 9.17 6.64
C GLU A 168 6.88 9.22 7.75
N GLU A 169 7.63 8.14 7.94
CA GLU A 169 8.68 7.98 8.97
C GLU A 169 9.83 8.99 8.82
N CYS A 170 10.21 9.34 7.58
CA CYS A 170 11.36 10.20 7.33
C CYS A 170 11.11 11.66 7.71
N THR A 171 12.16 12.37 8.10
CA THR A 171 12.13 13.83 8.25
C THR A 171 12.64 14.51 6.98
N THR A 172 12.10 15.70 6.69
CA THR A 172 12.53 16.50 5.54
C THR A 172 13.75 17.34 5.93
N GLU A 173 14.88 17.11 5.27
CA GLU A 173 16.10 17.91 5.35
C GLU A 173 16.09 18.95 4.22
N GLN A 174 16.16 20.23 4.58
CA GLN A 174 16.29 21.36 3.68
C GLN A 174 17.75 21.83 3.66
N ALA A 175 18.18 22.48 2.58
CA ALA A 175 19.47 23.15 2.57
C ALA A 175 19.48 24.30 3.60
N PRO A 176 20.63 24.58 4.25
CA PRO A 176 20.76 25.78 5.06
C PRO A 176 20.49 27.03 4.19
N PRO A 177 19.84 28.07 4.76
CA PRO A 177 19.58 29.30 4.03
C PRO A 177 20.90 29.92 3.57
N SER A 178 20.92 30.44 2.34
CA SER A 178 22.09 30.96 1.62
C SER A 178 22.81 32.14 2.29
N ASP A 179 22.39 32.58 3.47
CA ASP A 179 22.96 33.71 4.24
C ASP A 179 24.08 33.31 5.22
N GLN A 180 24.50 32.04 5.27
CA GLN A 180 25.55 31.56 6.19
C GLN A 180 26.81 31.00 5.50
N ALA A 181 27.04 31.36 4.24
CA ALA A 181 28.31 31.14 3.57
C ALA A 181 29.04 32.48 3.36
N GLN A 182 29.59 33.03 4.46
CA GLN A 182 30.65 34.03 4.45
C GLN A 182 31.82 33.51 5.28
#